data_AF-A0A0V8HT99-F1
#
_entry.id   AF-A0A0V8HT99-F1
#
_cell.length_a   1.000
_cell.length_b   1.000
_cell.length_c   1.000
_cell.angle_alpha   90.00
_cell.angle_beta   90.00
_cell.angle_gamma   90.00
#
_symmetry.space_group_name_H-M   'P 1'
#
loop_
_entity.id
_entity.type
_entity.pdbx_description
1 polymer ?
#
loop_
_entity_poly.entity_id
_entity_poly.type
_entity_poly.pdbx_seq_one_letter_code
_entity_poly.pdbx_strand_id
1 'polypeptide(L)'
;MDSAQPRQDQPRRRTITPTQKLAYLQGYEHAIQSGQGRGYLRTNGLYSSQIVEWRRLRDAGILDGNHPASTTGTGAKNGSKLTKEQAEIARLKKQLAASEQKLATTQTALDIMGKAHALLEQISKSADSK
;
A
#
# COMPACT_ATOMS: atom_id res chain seq x y z
N MET A 1 51.06 21.38 14.09
CA MET A 1 50.14 20.23 13.98
C MET A 1 48.73 20.79 14.10
N ASP A 2 48.17 21.30 13.00
CA ASP A 2 46.84 21.91 13.03
C ASP A 2 45.76 20.82 12.99
N SER A 3 44.99 20.75 14.06
CA SER A 3 43.82 19.89 14.18
C SER A 3 42.69 20.47 13.32
N ALA A 4 42.38 19.81 12.21
CA ALA A 4 41.27 20.20 11.35
C ALA A 4 39.92 19.93 12.04
N GLN A 5 39.27 20.99 12.55
CA GLN A 5 37.88 20.94 13.03
C GLN A 5 36.93 20.61 11.86
N PRO A 6 35.93 19.71 12.03
CA PRO A 6 34.95 19.45 11.00
C PRO A 6 34.02 20.66 10.80
N ARG A 7 33.93 21.13 9.55
CA ARG A 7 33.08 22.25 9.12
C ARG A 7 31.60 21.95 9.39
N GLN A 8 30.99 22.68 10.33
CA GLN A 8 29.61 22.45 10.80
C GLN A 8 28.50 22.91 9.84
N ASP A 9 28.84 23.44 8.66
CA ASP A 9 27.89 24.15 7.78
C ASP A 9 27.48 23.35 6.53
N GLN A 10 27.47 22.01 6.63
CA GLN A 10 27.09 21.15 5.51
C GLN A 10 25.60 20.81 5.56
N PRO A 11 24.82 21.01 4.47
CA PRO A 11 23.39 20.73 4.46
C PRO A 11 23.14 19.25 4.77
N ARG A 12 22.56 18.99 5.95
CA ARG A 12 22.32 17.65 6.46
C ARG A 12 21.18 17.02 5.66
N ARG A 13 21.49 15.97 4.89
CA ARG A 13 20.48 15.21 4.14
C ARG A 13 19.43 14.66 5.13
N ARG A 14 18.14 14.89 4.85
CA ARG A 14 17.03 14.36 5.65
C ARG A 14 17.02 12.83 5.57
N THR A 15 17.19 12.17 6.72
CA THR A 15 17.01 10.72 6.83
C THR A 15 15.54 10.43 7.14
N ILE A 16 14.89 9.60 6.31
CA ILE A 16 13.49 9.21 6.49
C ILE A 16 13.44 7.84 7.16
N THR A 17 12.88 7.77 8.37
CA THR A 17 12.76 6.51 9.13
C THR A 17 11.69 5.59 8.54
N PRO A 18 11.72 4.27 8.79
CA PRO A 18 10.67 3.35 8.33
C PRO A 18 9.26 3.78 8.75
N THR A 19 9.09 4.22 10.00
CA THR A 19 7.83 4.77 10.52
C THR A 19 7.38 6.02 9.76
N GLN A 20 8.31 6.92 9.42
CA GLN A 20 8.00 8.09 8.59
C GLN A 20 7.59 7.69 7.17
N LYS A 21 8.22 6.67 6.57
CA LYS A 21 7.81 6.15 5.26
C LYS A 21 6.37 5.64 5.28
N LEU A 22 5.98 4.90 6.32
CA LEU A 22 4.59 4.43 6.49
C LEU A 22 3.61 5.59 6.67
N ALA A 23 3.96 6.60 7.49
CA ALA A 23 3.14 7.80 7.66
C ALA A 23 2.96 8.57 6.34
N TYR A 24 4.01 8.70 5.54
CA TYR A 24 3.94 9.32 4.22
C TYR A 24 3.08 8.52 3.22
N LEU A 25 3.13 7.18 3.27
CA LEU A 25 2.26 6.33 2.46
C LEU A 25 0.79 6.53 2.83
N GLN A 26 0.47 6.50 4.12
CA GLN A 26 -0.89 6.72 4.61
C GLN A 26 -1.42 8.11 4.24
N GLY A 27 -0.60 9.15 4.46
CA GLY A 27 -0.98 10.52 4.09
C GLY A 27 -1.16 10.69 2.58
N TYR A 28 -0.34 10.04 1.76
CA TYR A 28 -0.51 10.03 0.31
C TYR A 28 -1.78 9.27 -0.11
N GLU A 29 -2.06 8.11 0.49
CA GLU A 29 -3.26 7.31 0.23
C GLU A 29 -4.55 8.05 0.60
N HIS A 30 -4.53 8.87 1.66
CA HIS A 30 -5.63 9.77 1.97
C HIS A 30 -5.73 10.93 0.96
N ALA A 31 -4.59 11.53 0.59
CA ALA A 31 -4.57 12.66 -0.33
C ALA A 31 -5.04 12.28 -1.75
N ILE A 32 -4.85 11.04 -2.21
CA ILE A 32 -5.38 10.59 -3.51
C ILE A 32 -6.92 10.48 -3.51
N GLN A 33 -7.56 10.21 -2.36
CA GLN A 33 -9.02 10.13 -2.26
C GLN A 33 -9.68 11.49 -2.51
N SER A 34 -9.00 12.58 -2.17
CA SER A 34 -9.45 13.96 -2.40
C SER A 34 -8.84 14.60 -3.68
N GLY A 35 -8.14 13.82 -4.51
CA GLY A 35 -7.47 14.32 -5.71
C GLY A 35 -6.21 15.18 -5.46
N GLN A 36 -5.80 15.33 -4.20
CA GLN A 36 -4.67 16.17 -3.77
C GLN A 36 -3.31 15.45 -3.72
N GLY A 37 -3.23 14.22 -4.23
CA GLY A 37 -2.00 13.40 -4.16
C GLY A 37 -0.75 14.09 -4.70
N ARG A 38 -0.85 14.81 -5.83
CA ARG A 38 0.29 15.58 -6.39
C ARG A 38 0.68 16.79 -5.51
N GLY A 39 -0.29 17.40 -4.83
CA GLY A 39 -0.04 18.46 -3.86
C GLY A 39 0.74 17.92 -2.66
N TYR A 40 0.26 16.81 -2.10
CA TYR A 40 0.91 16.12 -0.99
C TYR A 40 2.38 15.76 -1.27
N LEU A 41 2.68 15.24 -2.47
CA LEU A 41 4.06 14.92 -2.86
C LEU A 41 4.96 16.17 -2.88
N ARG A 42 4.48 17.29 -3.44
CA ARG A 42 5.25 18.53 -3.51
C ARG A 42 5.50 19.13 -2.13
N THR A 43 4.47 19.17 -1.27
CA THR A 43 4.59 19.70 0.10
C THR A 43 5.59 18.91 0.93
N ASN A 44 5.65 17.59 0.74
CA ASN A 44 6.55 16.72 1.51
C ASN A 44 7.93 16.50 0.86
N GLY A 45 8.16 17.07 -0.32
CA GLY A 45 9.39 16.89 -1.11
C GLY A 45 9.60 15.45 -1.57
N LEU A 46 8.52 14.74 -1.89
CA LEU A 46 8.51 13.33 -2.26
C LEU A 46 8.30 13.15 -3.77
N TYR A 47 8.90 12.10 -4.31
CA TYR A 47 8.69 11.66 -5.68
C TYR A 47 7.77 10.45 -5.74
N SER A 48 7.01 10.32 -6.84
CA SER A 48 6.12 9.17 -7.06
C SER A 48 6.87 7.82 -7.05
N SER A 49 8.12 7.80 -7.52
CA SER A 49 8.99 6.63 -7.48
C SER A 49 9.25 6.14 -6.05
N GLN A 50 9.42 7.06 -5.09
CA GLN A 50 9.62 6.73 -3.68
C GLN A 50 8.36 6.11 -3.08
N ILE A 51 7.17 6.61 -3.42
CA ILE A 51 5.90 6.03 -2.98
C ILE A 51 5.75 4.59 -3.50
N VAL A 52 6.06 4.35 -4.78
CA VAL A 52 5.98 3.00 -5.38
C VAL A 52 6.96 2.06 -4.68
N GLU A 53 8.19 2.50 -4.44
CA GLU A 53 9.20 1.71 -3.73
C GLU A 53 8.74 1.39 -2.29
N TRP A 54 8.26 2.39 -1.54
CA TRP A 54 7.85 2.18 -0.15
C TRP A 54 6.61 1.30 -0.03
N ARG A 55 5.67 1.36 -0.99
CA ARG A 55 4.55 0.39 -1.04
C ARG A 55 5.07 -1.03 -1.19
N ARG A 56 6.02 -1.25 -2.10
CA ARG A 56 6.65 -2.58 -2.27
C ARG A 56 7.33 -3.04 -0.98
N LEU A 57 8.02 -2.15 -0.27
CA LEU A 57 8.66 -2.47 1.02
C LEU A 57 7.64 -2.76 2.13
N ARG A 58 6.51 -2.04 2.18
CA ARG A 58 5.40 -2.29 3.11
C ARG A 58 4.74 -3.64 2.83
N ASP A 59 4.40 -3.91 1.57
CA ASP A 59 3.68 -5.13 1.19
C ASP A 59 4.53 -6.37 1.51
N ALA A 60 5.85 -6.22 1.35
CA ALA A 60 6.88 -7.18 1.74
C ALA A 60 7.14 -7.30 3.25
N GLY A 61 6.55 -6.46 4.10
CA GLY A 61 6.77 -6.47 5.56
C GLY A 61 8.11 -5.91 6.03
N ILE A 62 8.89 -5.27 5.14
CA ILE A 62 10.20 -4.70 5.49
C ILE A 62 10.06 -3.49 6.41
N LEU A 63 8.98 -2.71 6.26
CA LEU A 63 8.75 -1.50 7.05
C LEU A 63 8.15 -1.77 8.44
N ASP A 64 7.76 -3.01 8.74
CA ASP A 64 7.03 -3.38 9.97
C ASP A 64 7.95 -3.57 11.20
N GLY A 65 9.22 -3.17 11.10
CA GLY A 65 10.13 -3.03 12.25
C GLY A 65 10.75 -4.34 12.78
N ASN A 66 10.37 -5.49 12.24
CA ASN A 66 10.79 -6.80 12.77
C ASN A 66 12.08 -7.38 12.15
N HIS A 67 12.85 -6.57 11.42
CA HIS A 67 14.13 -6.98 10.83
C HIS A 67 15.27 -6.08 11.34
N PRO A 68 16.40 -6.66 11.79
CA PRO A 68 17.52 -5.89 12.31
C PRO A 68 18.00 -4.92 11.24
N ALA A 69 18.16 -3.67 11.66
CA ALA A 69 18.56 -2.54 10.86
C ALA A 69 19.77 -2.84 9.97
N SER A 70 19.55 -3.24 8.73
CA SER A 70 20.56 -3.06 7.69
C SER A 70 20.42 -1.63 7.16
N THR A 71 21.22 -0.78 7.79
CA THR A 71 21.84 0.41 7.19
C THR A 71 21.01 1.69 7.16
N THR A 72 20.99 2.34 8.33
CA THR A 72 21.18 3.79 8.45
C THR A 72 22.40 4.21 7.60
N GLY A 73 22.22 5.14 6.67
CA GLY A 73 23.35 5.82 6.03
C GLY A 73 23.30 5.85 4.50
N THR A 74 23.21 7.07 3.98
CA THR A 74 23.55 7.53 2.64
C THR A 74 24.37 6.53 1.81
N GLY A 75 23.77 5.96 0.76
CA GLY A 75 24.51 5.13 -0.20
C GLY A 75 24.09 3.66 -0.27
N ALA A 76 22.81 3.33 -0.11
CA ALA A 76 22.27 2.07 -0.58
C ALA A 76 22.35 2.04 -2.11
N LYS A 77 23.54 1.75 -2.64
CA LYS A 77 23.74 1.39 -4.03
C LYS A 77 22.89 0.13 -4.24
N ASN A 78 21.88 0.30 -5.08
CA ASN A 78 21.21 -0.76 -5.83
C ASN A 78 20.50 -1.84 -5.00
N GLY A 79 19.17 -1.76 -5.00
CA GLY A 79 18.30 -2.94 -5.01
C GLY A 79 18.66 -4.01 -3.99
N SER A 80 18.38 -3.77 -2.71
CA SER A 80 18.20 -4.87 -1.76
C SER A 80 17.02 -5.69 -2.25
N LYS A 81 17.34 -6.71 -3.05
CA LYS A 81 16.41 -7.65 -3.64
C LYS A 81 15.62 -8.23 -2.48
N LEU A 82 14.29 -8.07 -2.53
CA LEU A 82 13.37 -8.72 -1.59
C LEU A 82 13.85 -10.15 -1.33
N THR A 83 13.95 -10.54 -0.07
CA THR A 83 14.26 -11.94 0.25
C THR A 83 13.19 -12.82 -0.39
N LYS A 84 13.53 -14.09 -0.66
CA LYS A 84 12.55 -15.02 -1.27
C LYS A 84 11.26 -15.08 -0.44
N GLU A 85 11.38 -15.05 0.88
CA GLU A 85 10.27 -14.99 1.82
C GLU A 85 9.43 -13.72 1.65
N GLN A 86 10.06 -12.54 1.58
CA GLN A 86 9.36 -11.28 1.38
C GLN A 86 8.65 -11.20 0.03
N ALA A 87 9.26 -11.74 -1.02
CA ALA A 87 8.65 -11.86 -2.33
C ALA A 87 7.43 -12.80 -2.31
N GLU A 88 7.52 -13.91 -1.57
CA GLU A 88 6.41 -14.84 -1.41
C GLU A 88 5.27 -14.25 -0.59
N ILE A 89 5.57 -13.55 0.51
CA ILE A 89 4.57 -12.80 1.29
C ILE A 89 3.82 -11.81 0.40
N ALA A 90 4.53 -11.03 -0.41
CA ALA A 90 3.91 -10.08 -1.33
C ALA A 90 3.05 -10.79 -2.40
N ARG A 91 3.51 -11.93 -2.93
CA ARG A 91 2.76 -12.76 -3.88
C ARG A 91 1.48 -13.30 -3.25
N LEU A 92 1.57 -13.90 -2.06
CA LEU A 92 0.44 -14.49 -1.34
C LEU A 92 -0.60 -13.42 -0.98
N LYS A 93 -0.18 -12.26 -0.47
CA LYS A 93 -1.09 -11.13 -0.21
C LYS A 93 -1.85 -10.69 -1.46
N LYS A 94 -1.16 -10.62 -2.61
CA LYS A 94 -1.80 -10.27 -3.89
C LYS A 94 -2.81 -11.33 -4.33
N GLN A 95 -2.49 -12.61 -4.17
CA GLN A 95 -3.41 -13.70 -4.50
C GLN A 95 -4.64 -13.71 -3.60
N LEU A 96 -4.45 -13.47 -2.30
CA LEU A 96 -5.54 -13.37 -1.33
C LEU A 96 -6.51 -12.25 -1.71
N ALA A 97 -6.02 -11.03 -1.94
CA ALA A 97 -6.86 -9.91 -2.36
C ALA A 97 -7.63 -10.19 -3.68
N ALA A 98 -6.98 -10.86 -4.65
CA ALA A 98 -7.64 -11.23 -5.90
C ALA A 98 -8.74 -12.28 -5.71
N SER A 99 -8.53 -13.25 -4.82
CA SER A 99 -9.51 -14.27 -4.47
C SER A 99 -10.69 -13.67 -3.71
N GLU A 100 -10.44 -12.76 -2.75
CA GLU A 100 -11.49 -12.04 -2.01
C GLU A 100 -12.37 -11.21 -2.94
N GLN A 101 -11.78 -10.52 -3.91
CA GLN A 101 -12.56 -9.74 -4.90
C GLN A 101 -13.47 -10.64 -5.76
N LYS A 102 -12.99 -11.83 -6.14
CA LYS A 102 -13.81 -12.81 -6.86
C LYS A 102 -14.96 -13.30 -5.99
N LEU A 103 -14.69 -13.64 -4.73
CA LEU A 103 -15.72 -14.06 -3.77
C LEU A 103 -16.79 -12.98 -3.57
N ALA A 104 -16.39 -11.72 -3.39
CA ALA A 104 -17.32 -10.61 -3.27
C ALA A 104 -18.22 -10.46 -4.52
N THR A 105 -17.63 -10.65 -5.70
CA THR A 105 -18.37 -10.60 -6.98
C THR A 105 -19.36 -11.75 -7.10
N THR A 106 -18.95 -12.98 -6.77
CA THR A 106 -19.83 -14.15 -6.80
C THR A 106 -20.97 -14.05 -5.79
N GLN A 107 -20.69 -13.53 -4.58
CA GLN A 107 -21.72 -13.32 -3.57
C GLN A 107 -22.77 -12.30 -4.05
N THR A 108 -22.32 -11.20 -4.65
CA THR A 108 -23.22 -10.20 -5.24
C THR A 108 -24.10 -10.81 -6.33
N ALA A 109 -23.55 -11.68 -7.17
CA ALA A 109 -24.32 -12.37 -8.20
C ALA A 109 -25.38 -13.30 -7.59
N LEU A 110 -25.02 -14.07 -6.55
CA LEU A 110 -25.97 -14.92 -5.82
C LEU A 110 -27.11 -14.10 -5.21
N ASP A 111 -26.80 -12.95 -4.60
CA ASP A 111 -27.81 -12.07 -4.01
C ASP A 111 -28.78 -11.52 -5.06
N ILE A 112 -28.27 -11.15 -6.24
CA ILE A 112 -29.10 -10.70 -7.36
C ILE A 112 -30.02 -11.83 -7.84
N MET A 113 -29.48 -13.04 -8.01
CA MET A 113 -30.28 -14.21 -8.42
C MET A 113 -31.34 -14.55 -7.39
N GLY A 114 -31.02 -14.48 -6.09
CA GLY A 114 -31.99 -14.68 -5.00
C GLY A 114 -33.13 -13.65 -5.05
N LYS A 115 -32.81 -12.37 -5.26
CA LYS A 115 -33.82 -11.31 -5.43
C LYS A 115 -34.69 -11.51 -6.68
N ALA A 116 -34.10 -11.94 -7.79
CA ALA A 116 -34.83 -12.24 -9.01
C ALA A 116 -35.80 -13.42 -8.81
N HIS A 117 -35.35 -14.48 -8.13
CA HIS A 117 -36.21 -15.62 -7.80
C HIS A 117 -37.38 -15.21 -6.89
N ALA A 118 -37.10 -14.43 -5.84
CA ALA A 118 -38.15 -13.91 -4.96
C ALA A 118 -39.19 -13.06 -5.72
N LEU A 119 -38.74 -12.22 -6.65
CA LEU A 119 -39.64 -11.43 -7.50
C LEU A 119 -40.51 -12.32 -8.39
N LEU A 120 -39.94 -13.36 -9.01
CA LEU A 120 -40.69 -14.31 -9.82
C LEU A 120 -41.74 -15.07 -8.99
N GLU A 121 -41.41 -15.46 -7.76
CA GLU A 121 -42.35 -16.11 -6.84
C GLU A 121 -43.53 -15.19 -6.48
N GLN A 122 -43.28 -13.89 -6.25
CA GLN A 122 -44.33 -12.90 -6.00
C GLN A 122 -45.27 -12.75 -7.21
N ILE A 123 -44.70 -12.65 -8.42
CA ILE A 123 -45.49 -12.56 -9.66
C ILE A 123 -46.34 -13.82 -9.83
N SER A 124 -45.77 -15.02 -9.63
CA SER A 124 -46.49 -16.29 -9.72
C SER A 124 -47.69 -16.34 -8.76
N LYS A 125 -47.49 -16.01 -7.49
CA LYS A 125 -48.58 -16.01 -6.49
C LYS A 125 -49.69 -15.02 -6.82
N SER A 126 -49.35 -13.87 -7.40
CA SER A 126 -50.34 -12.87 -7.81
C SER A 126 -51.13 -13.27 -9.06
N ALA A 127 -50.59 -14.17 -9.90
CA ALA A 127 -51.27 -14.69 -11.08
C ALA A 127 -52.29 -15.78 -10.73
N ASP A 128 -52.00 -16.62 -9.72
CA ASP A 128 -52.91 -17.67 -9.24
C ASP A 128 -54.08 -17.13 -8.40
N SER A 129 -53.99 -15.90 -7.87
CA SER A 129 -55.04 -15.29 -7.06
C SER A 129 -56.12 -14.56 -7.88
N LYS A 130 -56.26 -14.86 -9.17
CA LYS A 130 -57.17 -14.20 -10.11
C LYS A 130 -58.00 -15.22 -10.89
#